data_AF-A0A8E0V1I5-F1
#
_entry.id   AF-A0A8E0V1I5-F1
#
_cell.length_a   1.000
_cell.length_b   1.000
_cell.length_c   1.000
_cell.angle_alpha   90.00
_cell.angle_beta   90.00
_cell.angle_gamma   90.00
#
_symmetry.space_group_name_H-M   'P 1'
#
loop_
_entity.id
_entity.type
_entity.pdbx_description
1 polymer ?
#
loop_
_entity_poly.entity_id
_entity_poly.type
_entity_poly.pdbx_seq_one_letter_code
_entity_poly.pdbx_strand_id
1 'polypeptide(L)'
;MATFLLDDYSRTAARPEWMDLEEWKNEIPLTLSRMEQRRFLRAFYRMQIYGNIFGHIEIPLGADDVEEENDWFADTRGRTPTFTDEETWRLFFGPMAPWEVEEFSCFWQHCYHRWTDPYREIAKSLAAYAANGVIWFSDLPPEERPPLNRCGLDVDHLPVHENEQRKILAHMVPTFLVKMLREPDFRTRRDLLLANTVILNHSFVDYWPKPNWEDPGALPLLYPADRFNFDTDVSGLKTYLETLPPHERPNNAWMQRWLDAALEYPQVFEDMYSYAPYCRCWEWGYAIWDEERLIEWGAMDHLELP
;
A
#
# COMPACT_ATOMS: atom_id res chain seq x y z
N MET A 1 16.67 4.97 -4.67
CA MET A 1 15.26 5.05 -4.22
C MET A 1 14.88 3.74 -3.54
N ALA A 2 14.86 2.62 -4.26
CA ALA A 2 14.60 1.29 -3.69
C ALA A 2 15.49 0.94 -2.48
N THR A 3 16.81 1.12 -2.60
CA THR A 3 17.76 0.88 -1.49
C THR A 3 17.48 1.75 -0.27
N PHE A 4 17.05 3.00 -0.48
CA PHE A 4 16.72 3.89 0.63
C PHE A 4 15.49 3.41 1.39
N LEU A 5 14.42 2.98 0.70
CA LEU A 5 13.25 2.43 1.39
C LEU A 5 13.54 1.07 2.02
N LEU A 6 14.41 0.26 1.43
CA LEU A 6 14.84 -0.99 2.04
C LEU A 6 15.59 -0.73 3.36
N ASP A 7 16.52 0.24 3.36
CA ASP A 7 17.22 0.68 4.55
C ASP A 7 16.29 1.37 5.56
N ASP A 8 15.27 2.10 5.09
CA ASP A 8 14.24 2.70 5.95
C ASP A 8 13.37 1.63 6.59
N TYR A 9 12.94 0.63 5.82
CA TYR A 9 12.13 -0.49 6.28
C TYR A 9 12.82 -1.28 7.38
N SER A 10 14.12 -1.55 7.24
CA SER A 10 14.86 -2.22 8.33
C SER A 10 14.87 -1.44 9.63
N ARG A 11 14.73 -0.10 9.57
CA ARG A 11 14.68 0.79 10.75
C ARG A 11 13.27 1.07 11.26
N THR A 12 12.24 0.83 10.45
CA THR A 12 10.89 1.37 10.67
C THR A 12 9.78 0.38 10.37
N ALA A 13 10.11 -0.90 10.15
CA ALA A 13 9.12 -1.98 10.12
C ALA A 13 8.21 -1.88 11.36
N ALA A 14 6.92 -2.16 11.16
CA ALA A 14 5.99 -2.10 12.28
C ALA A 14 6.24 -3.29 13.21
N ARG A 15 6.14 -3.02 14.51
CA ARG A 15 6.20 -4.05 15.54
C ARG A 15 4.98 -4.98 15.42
N PRO A 16 5.16 -6.30 15.37
CA PRO A 16 4.05 -7.24 15.54
C PRO A 16 3.32 -7.02 16.87
N GLU A 17 1.99 -7.06 16.89
CA GLU A 17 1.19 -6.67 18.07
C GLU A 17 1.50 -7.50 19.33
N TRP A 18 1.91 -8.76 19.15
CA TRP A 18 2.21 -9.70 20.24
C TRP A 18 3.63 -9.56 20.82
N MET A 19 4.54 -8.84 20.16
CA MET A 19 5.90 -8.65 20.64
C MET A 19 5.99 -7.49 21.64
N ASP A 20 6.82 -7.64 22.68
CA ASP A 20 7.04 -6.56 23.65
C ASP A 20 7.74 -5.35 22.99
N LEU A 21 7.49 -4.14 23.51
CA LEU A 21 8.06 -2.93 22.93
C LEU A 21 9.57 -2.84 23.14
N GLU A 22 10.08 -3.27 24.29
CA GLU A 22 11.53 -3.27 24.57
C GLU A 22 12.23 -4.39 23.80
N GLU A 23 11.59 -5.55 23.64
CA GLU A 23 12.06 -6.60 22.73
C GLU A 23 12.20 -6.07 21.30
N TRP A 24 11.16 -5.44 20.76
CA TRP A 24 11.18 -4.87 19.42
C TRP A 24 12.24 -3.79 19.20
N LYS A 25 12.48 -2.94 20.21
CA LYS A 25 13.54 -1.94 20.13
C LYS A 25 14.94 -2.56 20.00
N ASN A 26 15.13 -3.78 20.48
CA ASN A 26 16.39 -4.51 20.34
C ASN A 26 16.51 -5.21 18.97
N GLU A 27 15.39 -5.47 18.29
CA GLU A 27 15.35 -6.06 16.94
C GLU A 27 15.75 -5.05 15.85
N ILE A 28 15.37 -3.77 16.02
CA ILE A 28 15.63 -2.73 15.02
C ILE A 28 17.04 -2.12 15.20
N PRO A 29 17.84 -1.93 14.13
CA PRO A 29 17.52 -2.19 12.74
C PRO A 29 17.62 -3.68 12.36
N LEU A 30 16.62 -4.15 11.61
CA LEU A 30 16.55 -5.52 11.13
C LEU A 30 17.66 -5.82 10.13
N THR A 31 18.37 -6.92 10.32
CA THR A 31 19.24 -7.46 9.28
C THR A 31 18.39 -8.34 8.36
N LEU A 32 17.96 -7.78 7.22
CA LEU A 32 17.11 -8.47 6.26
C LEU A 32 17.89 -9.54 5.51
N SER A 33 17.34 -10.75 5.43
CA SER A 33 17.88 -11.83 4.62
C SER A 33 17.84 -11.45 3.12
N ARG A 34 18.57 -12.20 2.29
CA ARG A 34 18.51 -12.02 0.82
C ARG A 34 17.11 -12.26 0.25
N MET A 35 16.32 -13.14 0.87
CA MET A 35 14.97 -13.44 0.41
C MET A 35 14.00 -12.35 0.85
N GLU A 36 14.08 -11.88 2.09
CA GLU A 36 13.29 -10.75 2.60
C GLU A 36 13.52 -9.49 1.76
N GLN A 37 14.78 -9.19 1.45
CA GLN A 37 15.13 -8.10 0.52
C GLN A 37 14.51 -8.31 -0.86
N ARG A 38 14.47 -9.55 -1.37
CA ARG A 38 13.87 -9.85 -2.67
C ARG A 38 12.36 -9.64 -2.66
N ARG A 39 11.65 -10.15 -1.64
CA ARG A 39 10.19 -9.95 -1.48
C ARG A 39 9.86 -8.46 -1.37
N PHE A 40 10.59 -7.75 -0.52
CA PHE A 40 10.45 -6.30 -0.37
C PHE A 40 10.69 -5.54 -1.67
N LEU A 41 11.78 -5.82 -2.39
CA LEU A 41 12.09 -5.14 -3.65
C LEU A 41 11.08 -5.47 -4.74
N ARG A 42 10.59 -6.71 -4.79
CA ARG A 42 9.51 -7.10 -5.70
C ARG A 42 8.23 -6.30 -5.42
N ALA A 43 7.83 -6.19 -4.16
CA ALA A 43 6.71 -5.37 -3.74
C ALA A 43 6.92 -3.88 -4.08
N PHE A 44 8.11 -3.32 -3.79
CA PHE A 44 8.48 -1.95 -4.15
C PHE A 44 8.31 -1.68 -5.65
N TYR A 45 8.88 -2.54 -6.52
CA TYR A 45 8.82 -2.31 -7.97
C TYR A 45 7.40 -2.46 -8.51
N ARG A 46 6.60 -3.37 -7.94
CA ARG A 46 5.18 -3.46 -8.27
C ARG A 46 4.41 -2.23 -7.85
N MET A 47 4.62 -1.75 -6.63
CA MET A 47 4.00 -0.52 -6.17
C MET A 47 4.39 0.68 -7.03
N GLN A 48 5.65 0.74 -7.48
CA GLN A 48 6.10 1.74 -8.43
C GLN A 48 5.39 1.64 -9.78
N ILE A 49 5.19 0.43 -10.32
CA ILE A 49 4.46 0.23 -11.57
C ILE A 49 2.99 0.58 -11.38
N TYR A 50 2.35 0.11 -10.31
CA TYR A 50 0.97 0.43 -9.96
C TYR A 50 0.77 1.94 -9.87
N GLY A 51 1.59 2.64 -9.08
CA GLY A 51 1.49 4.08 -8.91
C GLY A 51 1.75 4.86 -10.20
N ASN A 52 2.56 4.34 -11.12
CA ASN A 52 2.77 4.96 -12.43
C ASN A 52 1.60 4.74 -13.41
N ILE A 53 0.90 3.61 -13.29
CA ILE A 53 -0.25 3.29 -14.16
C ILE A 53 -1.52 3.90 -13.58
N PHE A 54 -1.89 3.54 -12.35
CA PHE A 54 -3.18 3.84 -11.73
C PHE A 54 -3.11 4.92 -10.64
N GLY A 55 -1.91 5.28 -10.19
CA GLY A 55 -1.72 6.27 -9.13
C GLY A 55 -1.95 7.71 -9.59
N HIS A 56 -2.09 8.59 -8.60
CA HIS A 56 -2.12 10.03 -8.84
C HIS A 56 -0.77 10.51 -9.38
N ILE A 57 -0.83 11.32 -10.44
CA ILE A 57 0.34 11.96 -11.02
C ILE A 57 0.92 12.94 -10.00
N GLU A 58 2.22 12.86 -9.73
CA GLU A 58 2.90 13.84 -8.89
C GLU A 58 2.82 15.22 -9.53
N ILE A 59 2.31 16.19 -8.78
CA ILE A 59 2.12 17.56 -9.25
C ILE A 59 3.30 18.42 -8.78
N PRO A 60 4.09 18.97 -9.71
CA PRO A 60 5.21 19.84 -9.38
C PRO A 60 4.74 21.17 -8.75
N LEU A 61 5.58 21.75 -7.91
CA LEU A 61 5.36 23.09 -7.38
C LEU A 61 5.35 24.12 -8.52
N GLY A 62 4.38 25.04 -8.50
CA GLY A 62 4.20 26.06 -9.53
C GLY A 62 3.56 25.56 -10.83
N ALA A 63 3.13 24.29 -10.91
CA ALA A 63 2.31 23.82 -12.02
C ALA A 63 0.91 24.46 -11.95
N ASP A 64 0.34 24.77 -13.12
CA ASP A 64 -1.07 25.12 -13.27
C ASP A 64 -1.97 23.90 -13.02
N ASP A 65 -3.29 24.09 -12.98
CA ASP A 65 -4.22 22.97 -12.94
C ASP A 65 -3.86 21.96 -14.04
N VAL A 66 -3.62 20.72 -13.63
CA VAL A 66 -3.32 19.65 -14.58
C VAL A 66 -4.61 19.41 -15.37
N GLU A 67 -4.63 19.80 -16.65
CA GLU A 67 -5.77 19.54 -17.54
C GLU A 67 -6.07 18.02 -17.63
N GLU A 68 -5.06 17.20 -17.37
CA GLU A 68 -5.08 15.73 -17.36
C GLU A 68 -4.94 15.20 -15.91
N GLU A 69 -6.00 15.31 -15.09
CA GLU A 69 -6.12 14.41 -13.93
C GLU A 69 -6.30 12.97 -14.43
N ASN A 70 -5.66 12.02 -13.76
CA ASN A 70 -5.75 10.60 -14.11
C ASN A 70 -7.14 10.08 -13.70
N ASP A 71 -8.13 10.21 -14.60
CA ASP A 71 -9.52 9.72 -14.41
C ASP A 71 -9.61 8.20 -14.66
N TRP A 72 -8.72 7.41 -14.06
CA TRP A 72 -8.76 5.95 -14.22
C TRP A 72 -10.03 5.36 -13.63
N PHE A 73 -10.49 5.94 -12.52
CA PHE A 73 -11.63 5.50 -11.76
C PHE A 73 -12.78 6.51 -11.85
N ALA A 74 -14.00 6.06 -11.57
CA ALA A 74 -15.19 6.88 -11.67
C ALA A 74 -15.06 8.09 -10.73
N ASP A 75 -15.07 9.30 -11.30
CA ASP A 75 -15.01 10.53 -10.52
C ASP A 75 -16.42 11.05 -10.20
N THR A 76 -16.51 11.90 -9.19
CA THR A 76 -17.74 12.62 -8.82
C THR A 76 -18.18 13.63 -9.88
N ARG A 77 -17.38 13.84 -10.93
CA ARG A 77 -17.68 14.73 -12.07
C ARG A 77 -18.42 13.97 -13.18
N GLY A 78 -18.75 12.70 -12.96
CA GLY A 78 -19.56 11.90 -13.88
C GLY A 78 -18.80 11.45 -15.13
N ARG A 79 -17.46 11.44 -15.08
CA ARG A 79 -16.65 10.91 -16.17
C ARG A 79 -16.64 9.38 -16.12
N THR A 80 -16.67 8.77 -17.29
CA THR A 80 -16.57 7.31 -17.43
C THR A 80 -15.14 6.89 -17.09
N PRO A 81 -14.94 5.93 -16.17
CA PRO A 81 -13.61 5.45 -15.84
C PRO A 81 -12.90 4.90 -17.08
N THR A 82 -11.58 5.07 -17.13
CA THR A 82 -10.76 4.52 -18.24
C THR A 82 -10.66 3.00 -18.17
N PHE A 83 -10.63 2.44 -16.96
CA PHE A 83 -10.66 0.99 -16.71
C PHE A 83 -11.79 0.63 -15.75
N THR A 84 -12.41 -0.52 -16.01
CA THR A 84 -13.21 -1.24 -15.01
C THR A 84 -12.30 -1.91 -13.97
N ASP A 85 -12.86 -2.29 -12.83
CA ASP A 85 -12.15 -3.05 -11.78
C ASP A 85 -11.58 -4.36 -12.34
N GLU A 86 -12.32 -5.03 -13.22
CA GLU A 86 -11.87 -6.25 -13.91
C GLU A 86 -10.68 -5.99 -14.84
N GLU A 87 -10.70 -4.90 -15.61
CA GLU A 87 -9.58 -4.54 -16.48
C GLU A 87 -8.33 -4.19 -15.66
N THR A 88 -8.51 -3.49 -14.55
CA THR A 88 -7.42 -3.20 -13.59
C THR A 88 -6.82 -4.50 -13.05
N TRP A 89 -7.68 -5.45 -12.64
CA TRP A 89 -7.25 -6.77 -12.20
C TRP A 89 -6.44 -7.48 -13.28
N ARG A 90 -7.01 -7.65 -14.48
CA ARG A 90 -6.37 -8.36 -15.59
C ARG A 90 -5.05 -7.71 -16.01
N LEU A 91 -4.97 -6.39 -15.99
CA LEU A 91 -3.77 -5.67 -16.41
C LEU A 91 -2.62 -5.84 -15.40
N PHE A 92 -2.91 -5.81 -14.09
CA PHE A 92 -1.87 -5.67 -13.08
C PHE A 92 -1.75 -6.86 -12.14
N PHE A 93 -2.85 -7.27 -11.51
CA PHE A 93 -2.83 -8.29 -10.46
C PHE A 93 -2.98 -9.72 -10.99
N GLY A 94 -3.76 -9.93 -12.05
CA GLY A 94 -3.97 -11.26 -12.66
C GLY A 94 -2.67 -11.96 -13.04
N PRO A 95 -1.64 -11.28 -13.57
CA PRO A 95 -0.32 -11.87 -13.84
C PRO A 95 0.58 -12.09 -12.61
N MET A 96 0.17 -11.67 -11.41
CA MET A 96 0.96 -11.82 -10.17
C MET A 96 0.61 -13.10 -9.43
N ALA A 97 1.58 -13.73 -8.78
CA ALA A 97 1.24 -14.82 -7.88
C ALA A 97 0.38 -14.29 -6.71
N PRO A 98 -0.48 -15.11 -6.10
CA PRO A 98 -1.36 -14.67 -4.99
C PRO A 98 -0.61 -14.05 -3.80
N TRP A 99 0.46 -14.69 -3.31
CA TRP A 99 1.29 -14.15 -2.21
C TRP A 99 2.05 -12.89 -2.58
N GLU A 100 2.27 -12.69 -3.87
CA GLU A 100 2.94 -11.54 -4.42
C GLU A 100 2.05 -10.28 -4.39
N VAL A 101 0.72 -10.46 -4.36
CA VAL A 101 -0.27 -9.41 -4.06
C VAL A 101 -0.24 -9.04 -2.57
N GLU A 102 -0.03 -10.03 -1.70
CA GLU A 102 0.09 -9.84 -0.25
C GLU A 102 1.39 -9.12 0.14
N GLU A 103 2.51 -9.45 -0.53
CA GLU A 103 3.77 -8.70 -0.42
C GLU A 103 3.60 -7.23 -0.84
N PHE A 104 2.90 -7.00 -1.96
CA PHE A 104 2.54 -5.65 -2.42
C PHE A 104 1.73 -4.90 -1.36
N SER A 105 0.74 -5.55 -0.77
CA SER A 105 -0.16 -4.94 0.21
C SER A 105 0.55 -4.64 1.54
N CYS A 106 1.43 -5.54 2.00
CA CYS A 106 2.33 -5.32 3.13
C CYS A 106 3.23 -4.09 2.90
N PHE A 107 3.80 -3.96 1.70
CA PHE A 107 4.65 -2.82 1.35
C PHE A 107 3.84 -1.52 1.27
N TRP A 108 2.64 -1.55 0.69
CA TRP A 108 1.75 -0.39 0.69
C TRP A 108 1.39 0.06 2.12
N GLN A 109 1.05 -0.88 3.00
CA GLN A 109 0.72 -0.60 4.40
C GLN A 109 1.91 0.07 5.10
N HIS A 110 3.13 -0.39 4.82
CA HIS A 110 4.34 0.27 5.28
C HIS A 110 4.44 1.72 4.76
N CYS A 111 4.28 1.95 3.46
CA CYS A 111 4.27 3.32 2.89
C CYS A 111 3.20 4.21 3.53
N TYR A 112 1.99 3.70 3.72
CA TYR A 112 0.90 4.37 4.42
C TYR A 112 1.30 4.81 5.84
N HIS A 113 1.98 3.94 6.59
CA HIS A 113 2.50 4.29 7.92
C HIS A 113 3.63 5.32 7.87
N ARG A 114 4.51 5.26 6.86
CA ARG A 114 5.61 6.22 6.71
C ARG A 114 5.16 7.64 6.40
N TRP A 115 3.95 7.81 5.87
CA TRP A 115 3.32 9.13 5.73
C TRP A 115 2.82 9.75 7.03
N THR A 116 2.70 8.99 8.13
CA THR A 116 2.16 9.50 9.41
C THR A 116 2.87 10.75 9.89
N ASP A 117 4.20 10.68 10.04
CA ASP A 117 4.96 11.76 10.67
C ASP A 117 5.02 13.01 9.78
N PRO A 118 5.38 12.93 8.48
CA PRO A 118 5.37 14.11 7.60
C PRO A 118 3.98 14.76 7.55
N TYR A 119 2.93 13.95 7.44
CA TYR A 119 1.57 14.44 7.34
C TYR A 119 1.14 15.17 8.62
N ARG A 120 1.34 14.57 9.80
CA ARG A 120 0.95 15.17 11.09
C ARG A 120 1.78 16.40 11.43
N GLU A 121 3.07 16.41 11.11
CA GLU A 121 3.95 17.57 11.29
C GLU A 121 3.39 18.77 10.51
N ILE A 122 3.07 18.57 9.24
CA ILE A 122 2.53 19.60 8.34
C ILE A 122 1.12 20.03 8.75
N ALA A 123 0.21 19.07 8.99
CA ALA A 123 -1.15 19.35 9.42
C ALA A 123 -1.19 20.16 10.73
N LYS A 124 -0.34 19.81 11.72
CA LYS A 124 -0.23 20.55 12.98
C LYS A 124 0.31 21.97 12.78
N SER A 125 1.31 22.15 11.92
CA SER A 125 1.85 23.47 11.59
C SER A 125 0.78 24.37 10.96
N LEU A 126 -0.05 23.81 10.10
CA LEU A 126 -1.12 24.53 9.41
C LEU A 126 -2.33 24.81 10.31
N ALA A 127 -2.67 23.89 11.21
CA ALA A 127 -3.74 24.07 12.20
C ALA A 127 -3.52 25.28 13.12
N ALA A 128 -2.27 25.69 13.34
CA ALA A 128 -1.95 26.90 14.10
C ALA A 128 -2.52 28.18 13.46
N TYR A 129 -2.68 28.19 12.13
CA TYR A 129 -3.35 29.28 11.42
C TYR A 129 -4.86 29.16 11.56
N ALA A 130 -5.42 27.94 11.45
CA ALA A 130 -6.87 27.67 11.44
C ALA A 130 -7.60 27.91 12.77
N ALA A 131 -6.90 28.31 13.84
CA ALA A 131 -7.47 28.54 15.17
C ALA A 131 -8.63 29.58 15.23
N ASN A 132 -8.88 30.33 14.15
CA ASN A 132 -9.92 31.35 14.05
C ASN A 132 -11.06 31.05 13.04
N GLY A 133 -11.12 29.85 12.46
CA GLY A 133 -12.17 29.44 11.51
C GLY A 133 -11.65 28.63 10.33
N VAL A 134 -12.49 28.41 9.32
CA VAL A 134 -12.08 27.79 8.04
C VAL A 134 -11.04 28.71 7.39
N ILE A 135 -9.88 28.16 7.05
CA ILE A 135 -8.80 28.89 6.37
C ILE A 135 -8.57 28.25 5.03
N TRP A 136 -8.77 29.03 3.96
CA TRP A 136 -8.35 28.65 2.63
C TRP A 136 -6.85 28.90 2.49
N PHE A 137 -6.18 28.19 1.57
CA PHE A 137 -4.77 28.49 1.29
C PHE A 137 -4.51 29.95 0.91
N SER A 138 -5.48 30.61 0.25
CA SER A 138 -5.44 32.04 -0.08
C SER A 138 -5.38 32.95 1.15
N ASP A 139 -5.82 32.47 2.31
CA ASP A 139 -5.90 33.24 3.55
C ASP A 139 -4.62 33.14 4.39
N LEU A 140 -3.68 32.25 4.01
CA LEU A 140 -2.35 32.22 4.61
C LEU A 140 -1.60 33.54 4.35
N PRO A 141 -0.71 33.97 5.27
CA PRO A 141 0.19 35.09 5.04
C PRO A 141 0.92 34.94 3.70
N PRO A 142 1.16 36.02 2.91
CA PRO A 142 1.78 35.93 1.59
C PRO A 142 3.08 35.13 1.55
N GLU A 143 3.89 35.21 2.61
CA GLU A 143 5.16 34.50 2.79
C GLU A 143 5.01 33.01 3.18
N GLU A 144 3.81 32.59 3.58
CA GLU A 144 3.46 31.22 3.95
C GLU A 144 2.59 30.53 2.89
N ARG A 145 2.08 31.26 1.89
CA ARG A 145 1.30 30.68 0.80
C ARG A 145 2.16 29.71 -0.01
N PRO A 146 1.70 28.47 -0.22
CA PRO A 146 2.41 27.56 -1.09
C PRO A 146 2.35 28.08 -2.54
N PRO A 147 3.36 27.80 -3.39
CA PRO A 147 3.37 28.20 -4.79
C PRO A 147 2.43 27.30 -5.61
N LEU A 148 1.13 27.32 -5.27
CA LEU A 148 0.08 26.53 -5.89
C LEU A 148 -0.93 27.45 -6.54
N ASN A 149 -1.10 27.30 -7.85
CA ASN A 149 -2.12 28.04 -8.60
C ASN A 149 -3.52 27.46 -8.41
N ARG A 150 -3.63 26.36 -7.65
CA ARG A 150 -4.87 25.66 -7.31
C ARG A 150 -5.11 25.72 -5.81
N CYS A 151 -6.13 26.47 -5.40
CA CYS A 151 -6.46 26.69 -4.00
C CYS A 151 -7.96 26.47 -3.80
N GLY A 152 -8.41 25.22 -3.97
CA GLY A 152 -9.76 24.78 -3.62
C GLY A 152 -9.81 23.93 -2.35
N LEU A 153 -8.69 23.79 -1.63
CA LEU A 153 -8.63 23.00 -0.39
C LEU A 153 -8.56 23.95 0.81
N ASP A 154 -9.46 23.71 1.73
CA ASP A 154 -9.53 24.35 3.02
C ASP A 154 -8.56 23.62 3.98
N VAL A 155 -7.71 24.38 4.65
CA VAL A 155 -6.52 23.92 5.37
C VAL A 155 -6.88 23.05 6.58
N ASP A 156 -8.09 23.22 7.11
CA ASP A 156 -8.68 22.44 8.21
C ASP A 156 -9.19 21.06 7.77
N HIS A 157 -9.17 20.72 6.47
CA HIS A 157 -9.50 19.38 5.99
C HIS A 157 -8.39 18.37 6.23
N LEU A 158 -7.13 18.81 6.37
CA LEU A 158 -6.00 17.90 6.54
C LEU A 158 -6.15 17.01 7.79
N PRO A 159 -6.49 17.52 8.99
CA PRO A 159 -6.73 16.67 10.15
C PRO A 159 -7.98 15.79 10.02
N VAL A 160 -9.03 16.29 9.35
CA VAL A 160 -10.32 15.58 9.22
C VAL A 160 -10.21 14.37 8.31
N HIS A 161 -9.41 14.48 7.25
CA HIS A 161 -9.24 13.46 6.21
C HIS A 161 -7.86 12.79 6.23
N GLU A 162 -7.17 12.76 7.38
CA GLU A 162 -5.80 12.21 7.49
C GLU A 162 -5.68 10.81 6.89
N ASN A 163 -6.63 9.93 7.21
CA ASN A 163 -6.60 8.53 6.78
C ASN A 163 -6.72 8.41 5.26
N GLU A 164 -7.68 9.11 4.66
CA GLU A 164 -7.95 9.09 3.22
C GLU A 164 -6.78 9.70 2.45
N GLN A 165 -6.27 10.85 2.89
CA GLN A 165 -5.13 11.51 2.25
C GLN A 165 -3.86 10.67 2.32
N ARG A 166 -3.58 10.02 3.46
CA ARG A 166 -2.42 9.15 3.58
C ARG A 166 -2.51 7.91 2.71
N LYS A 167 -3.71 7.36 2.51
CA LYS A 167 -3.92 6.28 1.54
C LYS A 167 -3.55 6.75 0.14
N ILE A 168 -4.07 7.90 -0.30
CA ILE A 168 -3.75 8.51 -1.60
C ILE A 168 -2.23 8.69 -1.77
N LEU A 169 -1.58 9.29 -0.79
CA LEU A 169 -0.13 9.50 -0.80
C LEU A 169 0.66 8.19 -0.81
N ALA A 170 0.13 7.11 -0.21
CA ALA A 170 0.73 5.79 -0.29
C ALA A 170 0.55 5.14 -1.68
N HIS A 171 -0.53 5.45 -2.41
CA HIS A 171 -0.76 4.99 -3.79
C HIS A 171 0.10 5.71 -4.82
N MET A 172 0.54 6.93 -4.50
CA MET A 172 1.55 7.58 -5.31
C MET A 172 2.79 6.71 -5.38
N VAL A 173 3.59 6.94 -6.42
CA VAL A 173 4.83 6.21 -6.64
C VAL A 173 5.72 6.21 -5.37
N PRO A 174 6.29 5.08 -4.94
CA PRO A 174 7.16 5.03 -3.76
C PRO A 174 8.33 6.01 -3.81
N THR A 175 8.78 6.39 -5.02
CA THR A 175 9.79 7.44 -5.21
C THR A 175 9.37 8.80 -4.67
N PHE A 176 8.07 9.11 -4.64
CA PHE A 176 7.54 10.35 -4.06
C PHE A 176 7.66 10.34 -2.53
N LEU A 177 7.35 9.21 -1.88
CA LEU A 177 7.62 9.05 -0.45
C LEU A 177 9.12 9.23 -0.15
N VAL A 178 10.02 8.67 -0.95
CA VAL A 178 11.46 8.87 -0.77
C VAL A 178 11.85 10.33 -0.90
N LYS A 179 11.29 11.05 -1.87
CA LYS A 179 11.50 12.49 -2.05
C LYS A 179 11.09 13.25 -0.78
N MET A 180 9.91 12.95 -0.23
CA MET A 180 9.41 13.57 0.99
C MET A 180 10.24 13.25 2.23
N LEU A 181 10.69 12.01 2.41
CA LEU A 181 11.51 11.61 3.55
C LEU A 181 12.94 12.18 3.49
N ARG A 182 13.43 12.51 2.29
CA ARG A 182 14.78 13.06 2.09
C ARG A 182 14.84 14.57 2.09
N GLU A 183 13.73 15.25 1.85
CA GLU A 183 13.70 16.71 1.78
C GLU A 183 13.93 17.33 3.17
N PRO A 184 15.07 18.00 3.41
CA PRO A 184 15.34 18.60 4.72
C PRO A 184 14.55 19.88 4.97
N ASP A 185 14.13 20.59 3.92
CA ASP A 185 13.42 21.85 4.08
C ASP A 185 11.93 21.63 4.38
N PHE A 186 11.51 22.10 5.56
CA PHE A 186 10.12 21.94 6.00
C PHE A 186 9.13 22.60 5.04
N ARG A 187 9.42 23.80 4.54
CA ARG A 187 8.52 24.54 3.65
C ARG A 187 8.34 23.80 2.33
N THR A 188 9.43 23.28 1.76
CA THR A 188 9.40 22.48 0.54
C THR A 188 8.59 21.19 0.75
N ARG A 189 8.79 20.45 1.85
CA ARG A 189 7.97 19.28 2.19
C ARG A 189 6.49 19.63 2.33
N ARG A 190 6.19 20.69 3.07
CA ARG A 190 4.83 21.19 3.25
C ARG A 190 4.19 21.44 1.88
N ASP A 191 4.83 22.26 1.07
CA ASP A 191 4.29 22.65 -0.24
C ASP A 191 4.12 21.42 -1.16
N LEU A 192 5.06 20.48 -1.15
CA LEU A 192 4.94 19.22 -1.91
C LEU A 192 3.76 18.36 -1.45
N LEU A 193 3.54 18.24 -0.13
CA LEU A 193 2.41 17.49 0.40
C LEU A 193 1.10 18.15 0.00
N LEU A 194 0.97 19.46 0.21
CA LEU A 194 -0.25 20.21 -0.15
C LEU A 194 -0.52 20.18 -1.65
N ALA A 195 0.54 20.19 -2.46
CA ALA A 195 0.45 20.03 -3.90
C ALA A 195 -0.04 18.64 -4.31
N ASN A 196 -0.05 17.63 -3.45
CA ASN A 196 -0.36 16.25 -3.82
C ASN A 196 -1.45 15.59 -2.96
N THR A 197 -2.02 16.31 -1.98
CA THR A 197 -3.27 15.94 -1.32
C THR A 197 -4.47 16.25 -2.23
N VAL A 198 -5.35 15.28 -2.46
CA VAL A 198 -6.52 15.39 -3.35
C VAL A 198 -7.75 14.93 -2.58
N ILE A 199 -8.90 15.60 -2.74
CA ILE A 199 -10.15 15.26 -2.04
C ILE A 199 -10.80 13.95 -2.54
N LEU A 200 -10.32 13.39 -3.66
CA LEU A 200 -10.96 12.23 -4.31
C LEU A 200 -10.36 10.90 -3.85
N ASN A 201 -11.25 10.01 -3.43
CA ASN A 201 -10.99 8.79 -2.66
C ASN A 201 -10.92 7.56 -3.56
N HIS A 202 -9.72 7.07 -3.85
CA HIS A 202 -9.53 5.81 -4.53
C HIS A 202 -8.44 5.00 -3.83
N SER A 203 -8.81 3.89 -3.19
CA SER A 203 -7.87 2.91 -2.66
C SER A 203 -7.78 1.69 -3.56
N PHE A 204 -6.59 1.09 -3.75
CA PHE A 204 -6.52 -0.21 -4.44
C PHE A 204 -7.31 -1.29 -3.67
N VAL A 205 -7.55 -1.07 -2.37
CA VAL A 205 -8.43 -1.91 -1.54
C VAL A 205 -9.91 -1.78 -1.95
N ASP A 206 -10.33 -0.60 -2.43
CA ASP A 206 -11.71 -0.38 -2.89
C ASP A 206 -11.96 -1.07 -4.23
N TYR A 207 -10.92 -1.12 -5.06
CA TYR A 207 -10.84 -1.88 -6.31
C TYR A 207 -10.16 -3.23 -6.14
N TRP A 208 -9.97 -3.65 -4.89
CA TRP A 208 -9.46 -4.97 -4.64
C TRP A 208 -10.47 -5.91 -5.27
N PRO A 209 -9.99 -6.90 -6.02
CA PRO A 209 -10.85 -7.92 -6.60
C PRO A 209 -11.79 -8.49 -5.55
N LYS A 210 -12.98 -7.94 -5.40
CA LYS A 210 -14.06 -8.65 -4.77
C LYS A 210 -14.47 -9.63 -5.85
N PRO A 211 -14.38 -10.95 -5.62
CA PRO A 211 -15.12 -11.86 -6.46
C PRO A 211 -16.52 -11.28 -6.55
N ASN A 212 -17.01 -10.97 -7.75
CA ASN A 212 -18.39 -10.54 -7.85
C ASN A 212 -19.19 -11.77 -7.42
N TRP A 213 -19.92 -11.68 -6.29
CA TRP A 213 -20.68 -12.82 -5.76
C TRP A 213 -21.72 -13.31 -6.77
N GLU A 214 -22.09 -12.45 -7.73
CA GLU A 214 -23.01 -12.75 -8.82
C GLU A 214 -22.34 -13.37 -10.05
N ASP A 215 -21.01 -13.29 -10.20
CA ASP A 215 -20.26 -13.88 -11.33
C ASP A 215 -18.96 -14.58 -10.88
N PRO A 216 -19.06 -15.85 -10.43
CA PRO A 216 -17.91 -16.66 -10.06
C PRO A 216 -16.97 -16.84 -11.26
N GLY A 217 -15.76 -16.27 -11.20
CA GLY A 217 -14.76 -16.32 -12.28
C GLY A 217 -14.23 -14.97 -12.78
N ALA A 218 -14.69 -13.85 -12.19
CA ALA A 218 -14.29 -12.50 -12.60
C ALA A 218 -12.79 -12.16 -12.43
N LEU A 219 -12.01 -13.02 -11.76
CA LEU A 219 -10.65 -12.70 -11.31
C LEU A 219 -9.63 -13.76 -11.77
N PRO A 220 -9.49 -14.01 -13.07
CA PRO A 220 -8.60 -15.06 -13.54
C PRO A 220 -7.14 -14.72 -13.19
N LEU A 221 -6.42 -15.72 -12.71
CA LEU A 221 -4.97 -15.72 -12.79
C LEU A 221 -4.59 -15.80 -14.28
N LEU A 222 -3.69 -14.93 -14.70
CA LEU A 222 -3.20 -14.81 -16.07
C LEU A 222 -1.73 -15.19 -16.12
N TYR A 223 -1.23 -15.54 -17.30
CA TYR A 223 0.18 -15.86 -17.47
C TYR A 223 1.09 -14.75 -16.91
N PRO A 224 2.09 -15.08 -16.06
CA PRO A 224 2.53 -16.42 -15.68
C PRO A 224 1.91 -17.01 -14.40
N ALA A 225 1.00 -16.31 -13.74
CA ALA A 225 0.36 -16.75 -12.49
C ALA A 225 -0.75 -17.79 -12.70
N ASP A 226 -1.28 -17.93 -13.91
CA ASP A 226 -2.23 -18.99 -14.30
C ASP A 226 -1.74 -20.41 -13.95
N ARG A 227 -0.42 -20.64 -13.88
CA ARG A 227 0.19 -21.90 -13.39
C ARG A 227 -0.17 -22.27 -11.95
N PHE A 228 -0.68 -21.32 -11.15
CA PHE A 228 -1.13 -21.53 -9.78
C PHE A 228 -2.64 -21.75 -9.66
N ASN A 229 -3.37 -21.78 -10.78
CA ASN A 229 -4.79 -22.03 -10.79
C ASN A 229 -5.07 -23.54 -10.63
N PHE A 230 -5.28 -23.96 -9.39
CA PHE A 230 -5.63 -25.35 -9.03
C PHE A 230 -7.13 -25.53 -8.75
N ASP A 231 -7.96 -24.52 -9.04
CA ASP A 231 -9.39 -24.51 -8.75
C ASP A 231 -9.66 -24.88 -7.28
N THR A 232 -10.13 -26.10 -6.98
CA THR A 232 -10.38 -26.57 -5.61
C THR A 232 -9.26 -27.49 -5.05
N ASP A 233 -8.21 -27.79 -5.82
CA ASP A 233 -7.14 -28.72 -5.45
C ASP A 233 -6.01 -28.05 -4.63
N VAL A 234 -6.32 -27.70 -3.39
CA VAL A 234 -5.35 -27.12 -2.43
C VAL A 234 -4.13 -28.03 -2.23
N SER A 235 -4.32 -29.36 -2.24
CA SER A 235 -3.23 -30.33 -2.04
C SER A 235 -2.28 -30.35 -3.24
N GLY A 236 -2.81 -30.36 -4.46
CA GLY A 236 -2.04 -30.24 -5.69
C GLY A 236 -1.23 -28.94 -5.74
N LEU A 237 -1.82 -27.82 -5.31
CA LEU A 237 -1.09 -26.56 -5.20
C LEU A 237 0.10 -26.67 -4.22
N LYS A 238 -0.11 -27.20 -3.02
CA LYS A 238 0.98 -27.36 -2.03
C LYS A 238 2.13 -28.19 -2.60
N THR A 239 1.81 -29.34 -3.19
CA THR A 239 2.81 -30.19 -3.84
C THR A 239 3.53 -29.47 -4.97
N TYR A 240 2.82 -28.66 -5.77
CA TYR A 240 3.45 -27.87 -6.82
C TYR A 240 4.40 -26.80 -6.26
N LEU A 241 4.00 -26.07 -5.23
CA LEU A 241 4.83 -25.05 -4.57
C LEU A 241 6.14 -25.64 -4.02
N GLU A 242 6.11 -26.87 -3.51
CA GLU A 242 7.31 -27.58 -3.05
C GLU A 242 8.35 -27.82 -4.16
N THR A 243 7.94 -27.82 -5.44
CA THR A 243 8.85 -28.02 -6.58
C THR A 243 9.58 -26.74 -7.04
N LEU A 244 9.06 -25.56 -6.69
CA LEU A 244 9.56 -24.28 -7.18
C LEU A 244 10.84 -23.83 -6.46
N PRO A 245 11.66 -22.91 -6.96
CA PRO A 245 12.73 -22.36 -6.13
C PRO A 245 12.15 -21.44 -5.02
N PRO A 246 12.83 -21.26 -3.87
CA PRO A 246 12.26 -20.52 -2.72
C PRO A 246 11.77 -19.09 -3.01
N HIS A 247 12.33 -18.42 -4.01
CA HIS A 247 11.92 -17.06 -4.38
C HIS A 247 10.65 -16.98 -5.24
N GLU A 248 10.21 -18.11 -5.77
CA GLU A 248 8.96 -18.28 -6.51
C GLU A 248 7.88 -18.94 -5.62
N ARG A 249 8.10 -18.98 -4.29
CA ARG A 249 7.15 -19.54 -3.33
C ARG A 249 6.67 -18.45 -2.35
N PRO A 250 5.47 -18.63 -1.76
CA PRO A 250 5.07 -17.87 -0.58
C PRO A 250 5.99 -18.17 0.61
N ASN A 251 5.87 -17.37 1.67
CA ASN A 251 6.45 -17.74 2.97
C ASN A 251 5.48 -18.61 3.79
N ASN A 252 5.97 -19.14 4.91
CA ASN A 252 5.18 -20.06 5.72
C ASN A 252 3.98 -19.40 6.39
N ALA A 253 4.08 -18.13 6.78
CA ALA A 253 2.94 -17.41 7.35
C ALA A 253 1.79 -17.28 6.35
N TRP A 254 2.11 -17.00 5.09
CA TRP A 254 1.12 -16.98 4.02
C TRP A 254 0.52 -18.36 3.75
N MET A 255 1.34 -19.43 3.71
CA MET A 255 0.83 -20.79 3.52
C MET A 255 -0.10 -21.23 4.65
N GLN A 256 0.28 -20.99 5.92
CA GLN A 256 -0.55 -21.34 7.06
C GLN A 256 -1.90 -20.61 7.01
N ARG A 257 -1.87 -19.31 6.70
CA ARG A 257 -3.07 -18.48 6.68
C ARG A 257 -4.04 -18.88 5.57
N TRP A 258 -3.53 -19.11 4.35
CA TRP A 258 -4.38 -19.21 3.17
C TRP A 258 -4.48 -20.62 2.58
N LEU A 259 -3.67 -21.57 3.04
CA LEU A 259 -3.72 -22.96 2.53
C LEU A 259 -3.93 -24.00 3.64
N ASP A 260 -3.60 -23.69 4.90
CA ASP A 260 -3.79 -24.61 6.04
C ASP A 260 -5.01 -24.27 6.91
N ALA A 261 -5.47 -23.02 6.88
CA ALA A 261 -6.66 -22.60 7.62
C ALA A 261 -7.93 -23.26 7.09
N ALA A 262 -8.93 -23.41 7.97
CA ALA A 262 -10.27 -23.78 7.55
C ALA A 262 -10.90 -22.58 6.82
N LEU A 263 -10.97 -22.70 5.50
CA LEU A 263 -11.46 -21.68 4.60
C LEU A 263 -12.96 -21.84 4.32
N GLU A 264 -13.65 -20.73 4.01
CA GLU A 264 -15.09 -20.74 3.71
C GLU A 264 -15.36 -21.28 2.31
N TYR A 265 -14.49 -20.96 1.36
CA TYR A 265 -14.67 -21.32 -0.04
C TYR A 265 -13.82 -22.52 -0.44
N PRO A 266 -14.35 -23.41 -1.32
CA PRO A 266 -13.59 -24.54 -1.83
C PRO A 266 -12.54 -24.12 -2.86
N GLN A 267 -12.73 -22.98 -3.55
CA GLN A 267 -11.78 -22.45 -4.52
C GLN A 267 -10.54 -21.88 -3.83
N VAL A 268 -9.39 -22.26 -4.35
CA VAL A 268 -8.08 -21.79 -3.93
C VAL A 268 -8.00 -20.28 -4.14
N PHE A 269 -7.55 -19.57 -3.10
CA PHE A 269 -7.39 -18.11 -3.01
C PHE A 269 -8.66 -17.27 -2.92
N GLU A 270 -9.86 -17.85 -3.05
CA GLU A 270 -11.12 -17.09 -2.96
C GLU A 270 -11.26 -16.38 -1.61
N ASP A 271 -10.97 -17.08 -0.51
CA ASP A 271 -10.90 -16.47 0.83
C ASP A 271 -9.81 -15.40 0.94
N MET A 272 -8.66 -15.62 0.31
CA MET A 272 -7.60 -14.61 0.31
C MET A 272 -8.09 -13.33 -0.36
N TYR A 273 -8.67 -13.43 -1.56
CA TYR A 273 -9.19 -12.25 -2.24
C TYR A 273 -10.40 -11.63 -1.53
N SER A 274 -11.19 -12.42 -0.81
CA SER A 274 -12.33 -11.89 -0.05
C SER A 274 -11.93 -11.19 1.24
N TYR A 275 -10.93 -11.71 1.95
CA TYR A 275 -10.62 -11.33 3.34
C TYR A 275 -9.31 -10.58 3.53
N ALA A 276 -8.34 -10.72 2.61
CA ALA A 276 -7.04 -10.04 2.71
C ALA A 276 -7.12 -8.53 2.93
N PRO A 277 -8.04 -7.77 2.30
CA PRO A 277 -8.13 -6.32 2.53
C PRO A 277 -8.47 -5.90 3.96
N TYR A 278 -9.00 -6.82 4.75
CA TYR A 278 -9.35 -6.61 6.15
C TYR A 278 -8.29 -7.19 7.11
N CYS A 279 -7.20 -7.73 6.56
CA CYS A 279 -6.16 -8.43 7.30
C CYS A 279 -5.21 -7.46 8.01
N ARG A 280 -5.13 -7.56 9.33
CA ARG A 280 -4.16 -6.80 10.14
C ARG A 280 -2.72 -7.28 9.94
N CYS A 281 -2.52 -8.46 9.35
CA CYS A 281 -1.18 -8.98 9.13
C CYS A 281 -0.35 -8.14 8.13
N TRP A 282 -1.00 -7.29 7.33
CA TRP A 282 -0.31 -6.32 6.49
C TRP A 282 0.49 -5.31 7.32
N GLU A 283 0.01 -4.97 8.53
CA GLU A 283 0.64 -3.95 9.37
C GLU A 283 2.08 -4.30 9.72
N TRP A 284 2.31 -5.54 10.16
CA TRP A 284 3.64 -6.06 10.49
C TRP A 284 4.35 -6.72 9.31
N GLY A 285 3.76 -6.70 8.11
CA GLY A 285 4.42 -7.14 6.88
C GLY A 285 4.58 -8.65 6.74
N TYR A 286 3.60 -9.43 7.20
CA TYR A 286 3.73 -10.88 7.35
C TYR A 286 4.23 -11.64 6.14
N ALA A 287 3.91 -11.21 4.92
CA ALA A 287 4.30 -11.87 3.67
C ALA A 287 5.78 -11.63 3.28
N ILE A 288 6.48 -10.71 3.96
CA ILE A 288 7.86 -10.33 3.64
C ILE A 288 8.87 -11.26 4.33
N TRP A 289 8.58 -11.67 5.56
CA TRP A 289 9.55 -12.31 6.44
C TRP A 289 9.88 -13.75 6.05
N ASP A 290 11.12 -14.15 6.32
CA ASP A 290 11.54 -15.53 6.17
C ASP A 290 11.10 -16.43 7.32
N GLU A 291 11.15 -17.74 7.08
CA GLU A 291 10.73 -18.76 8.02
C GLU A 291 11.46 -18.65 9.37
N GLU A 292 12.79 -18.46 9.36
CA GLU A 292 13.57 -18.38 10.58
C GLU A 292 13.10 -17.22 11.47
N ARG A 293 12.78 -16.07 10.86
CA ARG A 293 12.29 -14.89 11.59
C ARG A 293 10.87 -15.09 12.09
N LEU A 294 10.00 -15.69 11.28
CA LEU A 294 8.62 -15.99 11.68
C LEU A 294 8.59 -16.95 12.88
N ILE A 295 9.50 -17.93 12.93
CA ILE A 295 9.67 -18.84 14.05
C ILE A 295 10.23 -18.10 15.27
N GLU A 296 11.29 -17.31 15.09
CA GLU A 296 11.92 -16.53 16.18
C GLU A 296 10.93 -15.59 16.86
N TRP A 297 10.07 -14.92 16.09
CA TRP A 297 9.05 -14.03 16.59
C TRP A 297 7.79 -14.74 17.12
N GLY A 298 7.70 -16.08 17.02
CA GLY A 298 6.49 -16.81 17.38
C GLY A 298 5.27 -16.45 16.54
N ALA A 299 5.47 -15.92 15.33
CA ALA A 299 4.41 -15.31 14.53
C ALA A 299 3.29 -16.29 14.14
N MET A 300 3.64 -17.57 14.01
CA MET A 300 2.75 -18.64 13.56
C MET A 300 1.61 -18.91 14.55
N ASP A 301 1.78 -18.57 15.82
CA ASP A 301 0.75 -18.71 16.87
C ASP A 301 -0.23 -17.52 16.91
N HIS A 302 0.08 -16.45 16.17
CA HIS A 302 -0.63 -15.18 16.19
C HIS A 302 -1.23 -14.80 14.84
N LEU A 303 -1.19 -15.70 13.85
CA LEU A 303 -1.91 -15.52 12.60
C LEU A 303 -3.41 -15.62 12.87
N GLU A 304 -4.11 -14.48 12.77
CA GLU A 304 -5.57 -14.45 12.84
C GLU A 304 -6.14 -15.39 11.78
N LEU A 305 -7.20 -16.14 12.09
CA LEU A 305 -7.91 -16.87 11.03
C LEU A 305 -8.58 -15.85 10.08
N PRO A 306 -8.68 -16.15 8.77
CA PRO A 306 -9.38 -15.32 7.80
C PRO A 306 -10.77 -14.86 8.23
#